data_AF-A0A3B4YK75-F1
#
_entry.id   AF-A0A3B4YK75-F1
#
_cell.length_a   1.000
_cell.length_b   1.000
_cell.length_c   1.000
_cell.angle_alpha   90.00
_cell.angle_beta   90.00
_cell.angle_gamma   90.00
#
_symmetry.space_group_name_H-M   'P 1'
#
loop_
_entity.id
_entity.type
_entity.pdbx_description
1 polymer ?
#
loop_
_entity_poly.entity_id
_entity_poly.type
_entity_poly.pdbx_seq_one_letter_code
_entity_poly.pdbx_strand_id
1 'polypeptide(L)'
;MMDLRILLPALLLVLGLATVFAQSSAPDKACEAKNGTSCEECLKNVSCLWCITTKTCMTYPVRTILPPHALCPLNDARWGLCWMNFQILIITLAVVGGVIIIAFLVCLFCCCKCENFGSTRFEAKMERQANKMKTKQEERRTEMKQRHDEIRKKYGLSGQNPYSKFA
;
A
#
# COMPACT_ATOMS: atom_id res chain seq x y z
N MET A 1 -4.99 -4.00 -12.90
CA MET A 1 -3.58 -3.75 -12.50
C MET A 1 -3.44 -2.89 -11.24
N MET A 2 -4.45 -2.09 -10.86
CA MET A 2 -4.44 -1.28 -9.62
C MET A 2 -4.73 -2.12 -8.36
N ASP A 3 -5.56 -3.16 -8.47
CA ASP A 3 -5.93 -4.02 -7.32
C ASP A 3 -4.71 -4.72 -6.71
N LEU A 4 -3.77 -5.19 -7.53
CA LEU A 4 -2.57 -5.90 -7.05
C LEU A 4 -1.61 -4.97 -6.28
N ARG A 5 -1.58 -3.67 -6.58
CA ARG A 5 -0.71 -2.70 -5.91
C ARG A 5 -1.22 -2.27 -4.54
N ILE A 6 -2.52 -2.42 -4.28
CA ILE A 6 -3.15 -2.12 -2.98
C ILE A 6 -3.30 -3.40 -2.16
N LEU A 7 -3.59 -4.54 -2.81
CA LEU A 7 -3.68 -5.85 -2.18
C LEU A 7 -2.34 -6.31 -1.60
N LEU A 8 -1.21 -6.08 -2.27
CA LEU A 8 0.09 -6.50 -1.75
C LEU A 8 0.45 -5.83 -0.40
N PRO A 9 0.42 -4.49 -0.27
CA PRO A 9 0.72 -3.84 0.99
C PRO A 9 -0.35 -4.14 2.04
N ALA A 10 -1.63 -4.21 1.68
CA ALA A 10 -2.69 -4.57 2.64
C ALA A 10 -2.54 -6.00 3.16
N LEU A 11 -2.21 -6.96 2.29
CA LEU A 11 -1.96 -8.35 2.66
C LEU A 11 -0.71 -8.47 3.54
N LEU A 12 0.37 -7.76 3.22
CA LEU A 12 1.58 -7.70 4.06
C LEU A 12 1.31 -7.08 5.44
N LEU A 13 0.44 -6.06 5.51
CA LEU A 13 0.05 -5.42 6.76
C LEU A 13 -0.84 -6.34 7.62
N VAL A 14 -1.77 -7.08 6.99
CA VAL A 14 -2.61 -8.08 7.66
C VAL A 14 -1.79 -9.27 8.13
N LEU A 15 -0.87 -9.79 7.31
CA LEU A 15 0.06 -10.86 7.68
C LEU A 15 1.00 -10.41 8.82
N GLY A 16 1.47 -9.17 8.79
CA GLY A 16 2.30 -8.58 9.85
C GLY A 16 1.53 -8.41 11.16
N LEU A 17 0.27 -7.98 11.12
CA LEU A 17 -0.58 -7.89 12.32
C LEU A 17 -0.82 -9.27 12.92
N ALA A 18 -1.13 -10.28 12.10
CA ALA A 18 -1.40 -11.64 12.57
C ALA A 18 -0.20 -12.28 13.29
N THR A 19 1.04 -12.01 12.85
CA THR A 19 2.25 -12.52 13.52
C THR A 19 2.55 -11.82 14.83
N VAL A 20 2.21 -10.53 14.96
CA VAL A 20 2.35 -9.77 16.23
C VAL A 20 1.35 -10.25 17.28
N PHE A 21 0.10 -10.53 16.91
CA PHE A 21 -0.90 -11.05 17.85
C PHE A 21 -0.57 -12.47 18.36
N ALA A 22 0.20 -13.26 17.61
CA ALA A 22 0.56 -14.63 17.98
C ALA A 22 1.60 -14.74 19.12
N GLN A 23 2.18 -13.64 19.61
CA GLN A 23 3.21 -13.68 20.66
C GLN A 23 2.70 -13.50 22.10
N SER A 24 1.39 -13.37 22.31
CA SER A 24 0.82 -13.12 23.65
C SER A 24 0.19 -14.37 24.28
N SER A 25 1.00 -15.37 24.60
CA SER A 25 0.59 -16.34 25.64
C SER A 25 1.80 -16.97 26.32
N ALA A 26 2.16 -16.47 27.51
CA ALA A 26 2.83 -17.31 28.50
C ALA A 26 2.50 -16.83 29.93
N PRO A 27 2.40 -17.74 30.91
CA PRO A 27 1.72 -17.54 32.17
C PRO A 27 2.63 -16.96 33.27
N ASP A 28 2.15 -15.88 33.85
CA ASP A 28 2.39 -15.18 35.14
C ASP A 28 3.51 -15.48 36.14
N LYS A 29 4.44 -16.45 36.03
CA LYS A 29 5.33 -16.77 37.19
C LYS A 29 6.83 -17.02 36.96
N ALA A 30 7.41 -16.73 35.79
CA ALA A 30 8.82 -17.06 35.53
C ALA A 30 9.84 -15.91 35.62
N CYS A 31 9.44 -14.64 35.49
CA CYS A 31 10.40 -13.52 35.42
C CYS A 31 11.08 -13.22 36.76
N GLU A 32 10.30 -13.15 37.85
CA GLU A 32 10.79 -12.81 39.21
C GLU A 32 11.79 -13.82 39.79
N ALA A 33 11.80 -15.06 39.28
CA ALA A 33 12.79 -16.07 39.66
C ALA A 33 14.20 -15.76 39.12
N LYS A 34 14.34 -14.80 38.22
CA LYS A 34 15.60 -14.34 37.61
C LYS A 34 16.04 -12.97 38.15
N ASN A 35 15.56 -12.59 39.33
CA ASN A 35 16.06 -11.41 40.03
C ASN A 35 17.55 -11.59 40.38
N GLY A 36 18.38 -10.58 40.07
CA GLY A 36 19.82 -10.61 40.30
C GLY A 36 20.66 -11.40 39.28
N THR A 37 20.06 -11.93 38.20
CA THR A 37 20.81 -12.59 37.11
C THR A 37 21.36 -11.56 36.10
N SER A 38 21.83 -12.03 34.94
CA SER A 38 22.16 -11.15 33.83
C SER A 38 20.91 -10.72 33.05
N CYS A 39 21.01 -9.59 32.36
CA CYS A 39 19.96 -9.00 31.55
C CYS A 39 19.56 -9.92 30.39
N GLU A 40 20.51 -10.63 29.79
CA GLU A 40 20.28 -11.59 28.72
C GLU A 40 19.46 -12.79 29.20
N GLU A 41 19.66 -13.22 30.45
CA GLU A 41 18.93 -14.34 31.02
C GLU A 41 17.48 -13.97 31.36
N CYS A 42 17.25 -12.74 31.85
CA CYS A 42 15.91 -12.21 32.11
C CYS A 42 15.11 -12.02 30.80
N LEU A 43 15.74 -11.47 29.76
CA LEU A 43 15.08 -11.09 28.51
C LEU A 43 14.94 -12.23 27.50
N LYS A 44 15.20 -13.48 27.89
CA LYS A 44 14.86 -14.65 27.07
C LYS A 44 13.36 -14.70 26.74
N ASN A 45 12.53 -14.19 27.66
CA ASN A 45 11.09 -14.06 27.45
C ASN A 45 10.74 -12.59 27.21
N VAL A 46 10.03 -12.31 26.12
CA VAL A 46 9.57 -10.95 25.76
C VAL A 46 8.53 -10.38 26.73
N SER A 47 7.94 -11.22 27.59
CA SER A 47 7.03 -10.82 28.65
C SER A 47 7.73 -10.25 29.89
N CYS A 48 9.06 -10.39 29.98
CA CYS A 48 9.85 -9.90 31.11
C CYS A 48 10.49 -8.54 30.81
N LEU A 49 10.72 -7.76 31.86
CA LEU A 49 11.37 -6.47 31.89
C LEU A 49 12.56 -6.53 32.85
N TRP A 50 13.71 -6.02 32.41
CA TRP A 50 14.91 -5.92 33.24
C TRP A 50 15.17 -4.47 33.63
N CYS A 51 15.47 -4.24 34.91
CA CYS A 51 15.89 -2.93 35.40
C CYS A 51 17.37 -2.95 35.80
N ILE A 52 18.19 -2.09 35.19
CA ILE A 52 19.63 -2.05 35.44
C ILE A 52 19.96 -1.49 36.83
N THR A 53 19.22 -0.48 37.30
CA THR A 53 19.50 0.19 38.58
C THR A 53 19.30 -0.74 39.77
N THR A 54 18.19 -1.49 39.79
CA THR A 54 17.84 -2.42 40.87
C THR A 54 18.28 -3.86 40.63
N LYS A 55 18.71 -4.20 39.39
CA LYS A 55 19.05 -5.56 38.95
C LYS A 55 17.91 -6.57 39.17
N THR A 56 16.68 -6.13 38.92
CA THR A 56 15.47 -6.94 39.06
C THR A 56 14.88 -7.30 37.70
N CYS A 57 14.44 -8.54 37.56
CA CYS A 57 13.69 -9.08 36.44
C CYS A 57 12.22 -9.23 36.84
N MET A 58 11.34 -8.47 36.21
CA MET A 58 9.92 -8.47 36.54
C MET A 58 9.04 -8.69 35.32
N THR A 59 7.80 -9.12 35.54
CA THR A 59 6.84 -9.27 34.44
C THR A 59 6.40 -7.89 33.95
N TYR A 60 6.48 -7.64 32.64
CA TYR A 60 6.06 -6.37 32.06
C TYR A 60 4.54 -6.18 32.25
N PRO A 61 4.08 -5.12 32.92
CA PRO A 61 2.66 -4.90 33.16
C PRO A 61 1.95 -4.46 31.86
N VAL A 62 1.46 -5.43 31.09
CA VAL A 62 0.75 -5.20 29.81
C VAL A 62 -0.49 -4.31 29.97
N ARG A 63 -1.04 -4.21 31.19
CA ARG A 63 -2.20 -3.38 31.52
C ARG A 63 -1.89 -1.87 31.49
N THR A 64 -0.63 -1.49 31.69
CA THR A 64 -0.20 -0.09 31.71
C THR A 64 0.69 0.18 30.49
N ILE A 65 0.26 1.09 29.61
CA ILE A 65 0.94 1.37 28.33
C ILE A 65 2.43 1.70 28.54
N LEU A 66 2.76 2.44 29.61
CA LEU A 66 4.11 2.67 30.08
C LEU A 66 4.23 2.26 31.56
N PRO A 67 5.29 1.52 31.94
CA PRO A 67 5.57 1.26 33.35
C PRO A 67 5.88 2.60 34.05
N PRO A 68 5.33 2.84 35.26
CA PRO A 68 5.57 4.07 36.00
C PRO A 68 7.07 4.22 36.33
N HIS A 69 7.58 5.45 36.26
CA HIS A 69 8.98 5.79 36.58
C HIS A 69 9.43 5.37 37.98
N ALA A 70 8.47 5.15 38.89
CA ALA A 70 8.74 4.67 40.24
C ALA A 70 9.26 3.22 40.29
N LEU A 71 8.96 2.39 39.29
CA LEU A 71 9.45 1.01 39.22
C LEU A 71 10.87 0.96 38.66
N CYS A 72 11.10 1.62 37.54
CA CYS A 72 12.41 1.75 36.92
C CYS A 72 12.46 2.99 36.03
N PRO A 73 13.54 3.79 36.06
CA PRO A 73 13.70 4.86 35.10
C PRO A 73 13.77 4.29 33.67
N LEU A 74 13.04 4.92 32.74
CA LEU A 74 12.86 4.43 31.36
C LEU A 74 14.18 4.31 30.58
N ASN A 75 15.20 5.06 30.99
CA ASN A 75 16.57 4.99 30.46
C ASN A 75 17.30 3.70 30.85
N ASP A 76 17.01 3.14 32.02
CA ASP A 76 17.70 1.96 32.57
C ASP A 76 16.85 0.68 32.45
N ALA A 77 15.58 0.83 32.08
CA ALA A 77 14.71 -0.27 31.71
C ALA A 77 15.14 -0.88 30.36
N ARG A 78 15.10 -2.21 30.28
CA ARG A 78 15.39 -3.01 29.08
C ARG A 78 14.25 -3.98 28.84
N TRP A 79 13.80 -4.07 27.59
CA TRP A 79 12.69 -4.91 27.18
C TRP A 79 13.00 -5.56 25.83
N GLY A 80 12.92 -6.89 25.77
CA GLY A 80 13.26 -7.73 24.60
C GLY A 80 14.75 -7.73 24.19
N LEU A 81 15.44 -6.60 24.35
CA LEU A 81 16.82 -6.38 23.94
C LEU A 81 17.62 -5.73 25.08
N CYS A 82 18.83 -6.23 25.36
CA CYS A 82 19.63 -5.75 26.48
C CYS A 82 20.53 -4.55 26.15
N TRP A 83 21.01 -4.47 24.92
CA TRP A 83 21.91 -3.43 24.44
C TRP A 83 21.28 -2.02 24.32
N MET A 84 19.94 -1.90 24.28
CA MET A 84 19.24 -0.65 23.98
C MET A 84 18.17 -0.35 25.02
N ASN A 85 18.00 0.94 25.36
CA ASN A 85 17.03 1.40 26.35
C ASN A 85 15.60 1.21 25.86
N PHE A 86 14.66 0.96 26.79
CA PHE A 86 13.24 0.86 26.45
C PHE A 86 12.70 2.15 25.81
N GLN A 87 13.16 3.32 26.26
CA GLN A 87 12.84 4.60 25.63
C GLN A 87 13.22 4.66 24.15
N ILE A 88 14.41 4.15 23.79
CA ILE A 88 14.89 4.16 22.41
C ILE A 88 14.02 3.23 21.56
N LEU A 89 13.66 2.06 22.06
CA LEU A 89 12.78 1.11 21.38
C LEU A 89 11.39 1.71 21.08
N ILE A 90 10.82 2.47 22.01
CA ILE A 90 9.53 3.13 21.79
C ILE A 90 9.64 4.18 20.69
N ILE A 91 10.70 5.00 20.73
CA ILE A 91 10.93 6.05 19.72
C ILE A 91 11.12 5.43 18.34
N THR A 92 11.92 4.36 18.22
CA THR A 92 12.15 3.72 16.91
C THR A 92 10.88 3.13 16.34
N LEU A 93 10.05 2.44 17.14
CA LEU A 93 8.75 1.92 16.70
C LEU A 93 7.79 3.04 16.28
N ALA A 94 7.76 4.15 17.02
CA ALA A 94 6.94 5.31 16.69
C ALA A 94 7.36 5.95 15.35
N VAL A 95 8.66 6.13 15.12
CA VAL A 95 9.20 6.70 13.88
C VAL A 95 8.93 5.78 12.70
N VAL A 96 9.22 4.47 12.84
CA VAL A 96 8.97 3.48 11.77
C VAL A 96 7.47 3.42 11.45
N GLY A 97 6.61 3.36 12.46
CA GLY A 97 5.16 3.41 12.28
C GLY A 97 4.71 4.69 11.57
N GLY A 98 5.23 5.85 11.98
CA GLY A 98 4.95 7.13 11.34
C GLY A 98 5.35 7.18 9.87
N VAL A 99 6.55 6.70 9.52
CA VAL A 99 7.04 6.63 8.14
C VAL A 99 6.16 5.72 7.30
N ILE A 100 5.75 4.56 7.83
CA ILE A 100 4.86 3.62 7.13
C ILE A 100 3.49 4.27 6.88
N ILE A 101 2.91 4.95 7.87
CA ILE A 101 1.63 5.66 7.73
C ILE A 101 1.74 6.76 6.68
N ILE A 102 2.79 7.59 6.75
CA ILE A 102 3.00 8.67 5.77
C ILE A 102 3.19 8.10 4.37
N ALA A 103 4.01 7.05 4.21
CA ALA A 103 4.21 6.39 2.92
C ALA A 103 2.90 5.83 2.36
N PHE A 104 2.04 5.25 3.21
CA PHE A 104 0.73 4.75 2.82
C PHE A 104 -0.21 5.89 2.40
N LEU A 105 -0.28 6.98 3.17
CA LEU A 105 -1.09 8.15 2.81
C LEU A 105 -0.62 8.77 1.50
N VAL A 106 0.69 8.94 1.30
CA VAL A 106 1.26 9.43 0.04
C VAL A 106 0.94 8.47 -1.10
N CYS A 107 1.03 7.15 -0.90
CA CYS A 107 0.64 6.18 -1.92
C CYS A 107 -0.85 6.31 -2.29
N LEU A 108 -1.75 6.42 -1.32
CA LEU A 108 -3.18 6.60 -1.58
C LEU A 108 -3.49 7.95 -2.24
N PHE A 109 -2.90 9.04 -1.77
CA PHE A 109 -3.18 10.38 -2.28
C PHE A 109 -2.46 10.68 -3.60
N CYS A 110 -1.27 10.14 -3.86
CA CYS A 110 -0.51 10.38 -5.07
C CYS A 110 -0.70 9.31 -6.15
N CYS A 111 -1.05 8.06 -5.82
CA CYS A 111 -1.35 7.04 -6.83
C CYS A 111 -2.84 6.94 -7.13
N CYS A 112 -3.74 7.08 -6.14
CA CYS A 112 -5.19 6.94 -6.38
C CYS A 112 -5.88 8.27 -6.75
N LYS A 113 -5.31 9.44 -6.43
CA LYS A 113 -5.90 10.76 -6.80
C LYS A 113 -5.31 11.37 -8.07
N CYS A 114 -4.08 11.00 -8.44
CA CYS A 114 -3.41 11.54 -9.63
C CYS A 114 -3.87 10.90 -10.95
N GLU A 115 -4.54 9.74 -10.91
CA GLU A 115 -5.16 9.19 -12.11
C GLU A 115 -6.29 10.11 -12.59
N ASN A 116 -7.15 10.57 -11.68
CA ASN A 116 -8.34 11.38 -12.02
C ASN A 116 -8.04 12.85 -12.39
N PHE A 117 -6.94 13.44 -11.90
CA PHE A 117 -6.67 14.86 -12.13
C PHE A 117 -5.98 15.15 -13.48
N GLY A 118 -5.30 14.15 -14.05
CA GLY A 118 -4.57 14.28 -15.32
C GLY A 118 -5.18 13.52 -16.49
N SER A 119 -5.81 12.36 -16.25
CA SER A 119 -6.34 11.51 -17.33
C SER A 119 -7.46 12.19 -18.10
N THR A 120 -8.42 12.80 -17.41
CA THR A 120 -9.61 13.43 -18.02
C THR A 120 -9.24 14.49 -19.05
N ARG A 121 -8.24 15.33 -18.76
CA ARG A 121 -7.76 16.36 -19.69
C ARG A 121 -6.96 15.78 -20.86
N PHE A 122 -6.22 14.70 -20.64
CA PHE A 122 -5.46 14.02 -21.68
C PHE A 122 -6.36 13.19 -22.61
N GLU A 123 -7.29 12.44 -22.05
CA GLU A 123 -8.33 11.68 -22.75
C GLU A 123 -9.21 12.60 -23.60
N ALA A 124 -9.69 13.72 -23.05
CA ALA A 124 -10.46 14.70 -23.82
C ALA A 124 -9.66 15.30 -24.99
N LYS A 125 -8.32 15.44 -24.87
CA LYS A 125 -7.46 15.87 -25.97
C LYS A 125 -7.29 14.76 -27.02
N MET A 126 -7.08 13.52 -26.60
CA MET A 126 -6.98 12.35 -27.48
C MET A 126 -8.26 12.11 -28.27
N GLU A 127 -9.43 12.19 -27.62
CA GLU A 127 -10.73 12.02 -28.25
C GLU A 127 -10.98 13.09 -29.32
N ARG A 128 -10.64 14.35 -29.02
CA ARG A 128 -10.71 15.45 -30.02
C ARG A 128 -9.81 15.19 -31.23
N GLN A 129 -8.62 14.64 -31.04
CA GLN A 129 -7.71 14.31 -32.15
C GLN A 129 -8.23 13.12 -32.97
N ALA A 130 -8.74 12.09 -32.31
CA ALA A 130 -9.35 10.92 -32.95
C ALA A 130 -10.58 11.31 -33.77
N ASN A 131 -11.45 12.17 -33.24
CA ASN A 131 -12.62 12.67 -33.95
C ASN A 131 -12.23 13.49 -35.19
N LYS A 132 -11.22 14.37 -35.09
CA LYS A 132 -10.69 15.09 -36.26
C LYS A 132 -10.12 14.17 -37.34
N MET A 133 -9.53 13.04 -36.95
CA MET A 133 -8.99 12.07 -37.90
C MET A 133 -10.11 11.25 -38.56
N LYS A 134 -11.12 10.86 -37.78
CA LYS A 134 -12.33 10.18 -38.27
C LYS A 134 -13.10 11.04 -39.27
N THR A 135 -13.36 12.30 -38.95
CA THR A 135 -14.07 13.22 -39.88
C THR A 135 -13.31 13.37 -41.20
N LYS A 136 -11.99 13.58 -41.15
CA LYS A 136 -11.14 13.63 -42.37
C LYS A 136 -11.10 12.32 -43.16
N GLN A 137 -11.28 11.18 -42.49
CA GLN A 137 -11.33 9.88 -43.16
C GLN A 137 -12.71 9.65 -43.80
N GLU A 138 -13.78 10.06 -43.14
CA GLU A 138 -15.14 10.03 -43.67
C GLU A 138 -15.29 10.97 -44.86
N GLU A 139 -14.77 12.21 -44.78
CA GLU A 139 -14.73 13.15 -45.90
C GLU A 139 -14.06 12.52 -47.13
N ARG A 140 -12.86 11.95 -46.97
CA ARG A 140 -12.14 11.26 -48.06
C ARG A 140 -12.92 10.06 -48.61
N ARG A 141 -13.61 9.30 -47.76
CA ARG A 141 -14.47 8.18 -48.20
C ARG A 141 -15.68 8.66 -48.98
N THR A 142 -16.34 9.73 -48.53
CA THR A 142 -17.49 10.32 -49.21
C THR A 142 -17.09 10.94 -50.55
N GLU A 143 -15.95 11.62 -50.63
CA GLU A 143 -15.42 12.17 -51.89
C GLU A 143 -15.12 11.05 -52.88
N MET A 144 -14.40 10.00 -52.46
CA MET A 144 -14.12 8.85 -53.32
C MET A 144 -15.40 8.17 -53.82
N LYS A 145 -16.42 8.04 -52.95
CA LYS A 145 -17.71 7.45 -53.32
C LYS A 145 -18.46 8.34 -54.31
N GLN A 146 -18.49 9.65 -54.09
CA GLN A 146 -19.12 10.61 -55.00
C GLN A 146 -18.47 10.56 -56.38
N ARG A 147 -17.13 10.59 -56.46
CA ARG A 147 -16.42 10.45 -57.75
C ARG A 147 -16.73 9.12 -58.45
N HIS A 148 -16.78 8.02 -57.71
CA HIS A 148 -17.16 6.72 -58.28
C HIS A 148 -18.61 6.73 -58.80
N ASP A 149 -19.54 7.32 -58.06
CA ASP A 149 -20.95 7.39 -58.45
C ASP A 149 -21.17 8.33 -59.65
N GLU A 150 -20.41 9.42 -59.75
CA GLU A 150 -20.39 10.31 -60.92
C GLU A 150 -19.89 9.58 -62.18
N ILE A 151 -18.80 8.81 -62.07
CA ILE A 151 -18.31 7.97 -63.17
C ILE A 151 -19.37 6.94 -63.57
N ARG A 152 -19.97 6.24 -62.61
CA ARG A 152 -21.02 5.26 -62.86
C ARG A 152 -22.20 5.88 -63.62
N LYS A 153 -22.62 7.10 -63.24
CA LYS A 153 -23.68 7.85 -63.93
C LYS A 153 -23.28 8.25 -65.36
N LYS A 154 -22.06 8.74 -65.57
CA LYS A 154 -21.55 9.16 -66.89
C LYS A 154 -21.61 8.04 -67.92
N TYR A 155 -21.34 6.80 -67.50
CA TYR A 155 -21.34 5.63 -68.37
C TYR A 155 -22.64 4.81 -68.31
N GLY A 156 -23.73 5.34 -67.73
CA GLY A 156 -25.03 4.67 -67.68
C GLY A 156 -25.08 3.40 -66.81
N LEU A 157 -24.08 3.17 -65.97
CA LEU A 157 -23.94 2.01 -65.09
C LEU A 157 -24.73 2.16 -63.77
N SER A 158 -25.63 3.15 -63.65
CA SER A 158 -26.36 3.48 -62.42
C SER A 158 -27.53 2.54 -62.10
N GLY A 159 -27.76 1.50 -62.90
CA GLY A 159 -28.77 0.46 -62.67
C GLY A 159 -28.31 -0.65 -61.72
N GLN A 160 -29.21 -1.59 -61.38
CA GLN A 160 -28.87 -2.75 -60.55
C GLN A 160 -27.70 -3.53 -61.17
N ASN A 161 -26.69 -3.86 -60.35
CA ASN A 161 -25.56 -4.68 -60.79
C ASN A 161 -26.09 -6.10 -61.11
N PRO A 162 -25.95 -6.61 -62.35
CA PRO A 162 -26.41 -7.95 -62.72
C PRO A 162 -25.84 -9.08 -61.83
N TYR A 163 -24.71 -8.84 -61.16
CA TYR A 163 -24.05 -9.78 -60.26
C TYR A 163 -24.48 -9.66 -58.77
N SER A 164 -25.29 -8.68 -58.37
CA SER A 164 -25.74 -8.58 -56.97
C SER A 164 -26.80 -9.62 -56.58
N LYS A 165 -27.25 -10.45 -57.52
CA LYS A 165 -28.26 -11.51 -57.28
C LYS A 165 -27.68 -12.75 -56.58
N PHE A 166 -26.36 -12.84 -56.47
CA PHE A 166 -25.63 -14.00 -55.93
C PHE A 166 -24.78 -13.66 -54.68
N ALA A 167 -24.94 -12.46 -54.11
CA ALA A 167 -24.28 -12.02 -52.89
C ALA A 167 -25.21 -12.11 -51.68
#